data_AF-A0A1B7NZ72-F1
#
_entry.id   AF-A0A1B7NZ72-F1
#
_cell.length_a   1.000
_cell.length_b   1.000
_cell.length_c   1.000
_cell.angle_alpha   90.00
_cell.angle_beta   90.00
_cell.angle_gamma   90.00
#
_symmetry.space_group_name_H-M   'P 1'
#
loop_
_entity.id
_entity.type
_entity.pdbx_description
1 polymer ?
#
loop_
_entity_poly.entity_id
_entity_poly.type
_entity_poly.pdbx_seq_one_letter_code
_entity_poly.pdbx_strand_id
1 'polypeptide(L)'
;MPTDKPIQRGSWGLEVGQPLFMPPGDPHELHRLSQDPSLSLSDCYMRVDWQTLRRLPLSSSIVFNFKALFTPVTEFRDEPGVPKLLAKILKEGKRSLLEYKNTWHVEHVVMPVLEKWAEEQEENGLVEKGWEVTTLDESPWFKGWEEKWHRQQGF
;
A
#
# COMPACT_ATOMS: atom_id res chain seq x y z
N MET A 1 -13.19 -20.89 -13.09
CA MET A 1 -13.15 -20.80 -11.62
C MET A 1 -14.35 -21.54 -11.04
N PRO A 2 -14.14 -22.61 -10.27
CA PRO A 2 -15.20 -23.29 -9.50
C PRO A 2 -15.92 -22.35 -8.51
N THR A 3 -17.14 -22.69 -8.11
CA THR A 3 -17.99 -21.88 -7.22
C THR A 3 -17.52 -21.86 -5.76
N ASP A 4 -16.72 -22.86 -5.40
CA ASP A 4 -16.08 -23.10 -4.10
C ASP A 4 -14.63 -22.59 -4.02
N LYS A 5 -14.10 -22.03 -5.11
CA LYS A 5 -12.71 -21.53 -5.19
C LYS A 5 -12.69 -20.05 -5.61
N PRO A 6 -13.14 -19.11 -4.77
CA PRO A 6 -13.02 -17.69 -5.06
C PRO A 6 -11.55 -17.27 -5.13
N ILE A 7 -11.28 -16.21 -5.88
CA ILE A 7 -9.92 -15.63 -6.00
C ILE A 7 -9.91 -14.27 -5.33
N GLN A 8 -8.80 -13.92 -4.68
CA GLN A 8 -8.56 -12.59 -4.15
C GLN A 8 -7.20 -12.06 -4.58
N ARG A 9 -7.09 -10.73 -4.67
CA ARG A 9 -5.84 -10.01 -4.93
C ARG A 9 -5.90 -8.59 -4.35
N GLY A 10 -4.73 -8.00 -4.13
CA GLY A 10 -4.60 -6.57 -3.87
C GLY A 10 -4.23 -5.80 -5.14
N SER A 11 -4.84 -4.63 -5.34
CA SER A 11 -4.27 -3.55 -6.14
C SER A 11 -3.97 -2.40 -5.22
N TRP A 12 -2.83 -1.74 -5.39
CA TRP A 12 -2.38 -0.70 -4.45
C TRP A 12 -2.01 0.61 -5.15
N GLY A 13 -2.04 1.71 -4.39
CA GLY A 13 -1.56 3.03 -4.77
C GLY A 13 -1.25 3.87 -3.53
N LEU A 14 -0.58 5.01 -3.71
CA LEU A 14 -0.43 6.02 -2.67
C LEU A 14 -1.36 7.19 -2.99
N GLU A 15 -2.07 7.69 -1.99
CA GLU A 15 -3.10 8.72 -2.15
C GLU A 15 -2.98 9.80 -1.06
N VAL A 16 -3.45 11.00 -1.40
CA VAL A 16 -3.70 12.07 -0.42
C VAL A 16 -5.10 11.85 0.16
N GLY A 17 -5.19 11.69 1.48
CA GLY A 17 -6.44 11.40 2.18
C GLY A 17 -7.01 10.01 1.87
N GLN A 18 -8.34 9.88 1.97
CA GLN A 18 -9.06 8.60 1.82
C GLN A 18 -10.20 8.68 0.79
N PRO A 19 -9.91 9.04 -0.47
CA PRO A 19 -10.95 9.27 -1.48
C PRO A 19 -11.62 7.96 -1.91
N LEU A 20 -12.89 7.78 -1.53
CA LEU A 20 -13.69 6.61 -1.91
C LEU A 20 -14.45 6.80 -3.23
N PHE A 21 -14.98 8.01 -3.47
CA PHE A 21 -15.80 8.32 -4.62
C PHE A 21 -15.10 9.40 -5.47
N MET A 22 -14.49 8.97 -6.58
CA MET A 22 -13.78 9.83 -7.52
C MET A 22 -14.31 9.57 -8.94
N PRO A 23 -15.46 10.14 -9.33
CA PRO A 23 -15.90 10.09 -10.71
C PRO A 23 -14.97 10.92 -11.62
N PRO A 24 -14.98 10.69 -12.95
CA PRO A 24 -14.19 11.50 -13.88
C PRO A 24 -14.47 13.00 -13.73
N GLY A 25 -13.41 13.79 -13.55
CA GLY A 25 -13.51 15.24 -13.36
C GLY A 25 -13.71 15.67 -11.90
N ASP A 26 -13.62 14.73 -10.95
CA ASP A 26 -13.59 15.07 -9.53
C ASP A 26 -12.38 15.97 -9.21
N PRO A 27 -12.54 17.08 -8.47
CA PRO A 27 -11.44 17.98 -8.13
C PRO A 27 -10.27 17.28 -7.42
N HIS A 28 -10.50 16.15 -6.76
CA HIS A 28 -9.45 15.38 -6.12
C HIS A 28 -8.38 14.88 -7.11
N GLU A 29 -8.74 14.68 -8.39
CA GLU A 29 -7.77 14.32 -9.44
C GLU A 29 -6.65 15.37 -9.58
N LEU A 30 -6.92 16.64 -9.23
CA LEU A 30 -5.94 17.72 -9.31
C LEU A 30 -4.76 17.52 -8.35
N HIS A 31 -4.97 16.84 -7.21
CA HIS A 31 -3.89 16.50 -6.29
C HIS A 31 -2.83 15.62 -6.92
N ARG A 32 -3.17 14.89 -8.00
CA ARG A 32 -2.24 14.01 -8.70
C ARG A 32 -1.42 14.71 -9.79
N LEU A 33 -1.68 16.00 -10.04
CA LEU A 33 -1.04 16.76 -11.12
C LEU A 33 0.17 17.57 -10.65
N SER A 34 0.37 17.72 -9.34
CA SER A 34 1.47 18.47 -8.74
C SER A 34 1.95 17.84 -7.44
N GLN A 35 3.17 18.17 -7.04
CA GLN A 35 3.67 17.92 -5.70
C GLN A 35 3.42 19.17 -4.85
N ASP A 36 2.43 19.11 -3.97
CA ASP A 36 2.10 20.22 -3.06
C ASP A 36 3.21 20.37 -2.00
N PRO A 37 3.88 21.53 -1.90
CA PRO A 37 4.93 21.76 -0.91
C PRO A 37 4.41 21.79 0.53
N SER A 38 3.10 21.93 0.74
CA SER A 38 2.45 21.92 2.04
C SER A 38 1.90 20.55 2.45
N LEU A 39 1.99 19.54 1.57
CA LEU A 39 1.52 18.18 1.85
C LEU A 39 2.25 17.60 3.07
N SER A 40 1.48 17.16 4.06
CA SER A 40 2.02 16.51 5.25
C SER A 40 2.04 14.99 5.08
N LEU A 41 2.99 14.32 5.76
CA LEU A 41 3.06 12.86 5.79
C LEU A 41 1.79 12.22 6.38
N SER A 42 1.13 12.88 7.34
CA SER A 42 -0.13 12.41 7.94
C SER A 42 -1.31 12.40 6.98
N ASP A 43 -1.20 13.11 5.85
CA ASP A 43 -2.21 13.12 4.80
C ASP A 43 -1.94 12.03 3.73
N CYS A 44 -0.84 11.30 3.82
CA CYS A 44 -0.48 10.26 2.85
C CYS A 44 -0.95 8.87 3.32
N TYR A 45 -1.68 8.17 2.46
CA TYR A 45 -2.22 6.84 2.73
C TYR A 45 -1.80 5.85 1.63
N MET A 46 -1.51 4.61 2.03
CA MET A 46 -1.50 3.48 1.13
C MET A 46 -2.92 3.00 0.94
N ARG A 47 -3.43 3.16 -0.28
CA ARG A 47 -4.70 2.60 -0.69
C ARG A 47 -4.49 1.18 -1.20
N VAL A 48 -5.24 0.23 -0.65
CA VAL A 48 -5.34 -1.14 -1.19
C VAL A 48 -6.79 -1.42 -1.55
N ASP A 49 -7.05 -1.64 -2.83
CA ASP A 49 -8.30 -2.23 -3.30
C ASP A 49 -8.19 -3.75 -3.14
N TRP A 50 -8.75 -4.29 -2.06
CA TRP A 50 -8.89 -5.73 -1.86
C TRP A 50 -9.97 -6.26 -2.78
N GLN A 51 -9.56 -6.90 -3.87
CA GLN A 51 -10.44 -7.40 -4.91
C GLN A 51 -10.76 -8.88 -4.68
N THR A 52 -12.02 -9.24 -4.90
CA THR A 52 -12.52 -10.62 -4.82
C THR A 52 -13.30 -10.96 -6.09
N LEU A 53 -13.09 -12.18 -6.61
CA LEU A 53 -13.83 -12.74 -7.72
C LEU A 53 -14.51 -14.03 -7.27
N ARG A 54 -15.82 -14.14 -7.48
CA ARG A 54 -16.59 -15.35 -7.17
C ARG A 54 -17.55 -15.70 -8.30
N ARG A 55 -17.65 -16.99 -8.63
CA ARG A 55 -18.65 -17.52 -9.56
C ARG A 55 -19.92 -17.86 -8.80
N LEU A 56 -21.06 -17.33 -9.23
CA LEU A 56 -22.35 -17.65 -8.64
C LEU A 56 -22.81 -19.06 -9.06
N PRO A 57 -23.36 -19.86 -8.12
CA PRO A 57 -23.65 -21.26 -8.36
C PRO A 57 -24.83 -21.53 -9.30
N LEU A 58 -25.80 -20.61 -9.38
CA LEU A 58 -27.00 -20.77 -10.21
C LEU A 58 -26.83 -20.13 -11.58
N SER A 59 -26.47 -18.83 -11.63
CA SER A 59 -26.39 -18.07 -12.88
C SER A 59 -25.06 -18.25 -13.62
N SER A 60 -24.05 -18.86 -12.99
CA SER A 60 -22.66 -18.92 -13.48
C SER A 60 -21.99 -17.55 -13.71
N SER A 61 -22.65 -16.44 -13.34
CA SER A 61 -22.07 -15.09 -13.42
C SER A 61 -20.85 -14.94 -12.52
N ILE A 62 -19.93 -14.05 -12.89
CA ILE A 62 -18.80 -13.66 -12.04
C ILE A 62 -19.14 -12.37 -11.31
N VAL A 63 -19.09 -12.40 -9.99
CA VAL A 63 -19.15 -11.21 -9.14
C VAL A 63 -17.73 -10.77 -8.87
N PHE A 64 -17.41 -9.56 -9.32
CA PHE A 64 -16.22 -8.82 -8.92
C PHE A 64 -16.63 -7.83 -7.84
N ASN A 65 -15.94 -7.88 -6.71
CA ASN A 65 -16.13 -6.93 -5.61
C ASN A 65 -14.76 -6.40 -5.18
N PHE A 66 -14.71 -5.18 -4.66
CA PHE A 66 -13.50 -4.68 -4.00
C PHE A 66 -13.85 -3.88 -2.75
N LYS A 67 -12.96 -3.94 -1.75
CA LYS A 67 -12.98 -3.06 -0.59
C LYS A 67 -11.74 -2.18 -0.63
N ALA A 68 -11.93 -0.86 -0.70
CA ALA A 68 -10.85 0.10 -0.56
C ALA A 68 -10.46 0.20 0.92
N LEU A 69 -9.18 -0.04 1.20
CA LEU A 69 -8.55 0.09 2.51
C LEU A 69 -7.53 1.21 2.43
N PHE A 70 -7.44 2.03 3.47
CA PHE A 70 -6.48 3.13 3.56
C PHE A 70 -5.66 2.96 4.83
N THR A 71 -4.38 2.62 4.66
CA THR A 71 -3.41 2.55 5.76
C THR A 71 -2.58 3.83 5.76
N PRO A 72 -2.55 4.61 6.86
CA PRO A 72 -1.67 5.77 6.96
C PRO A 72 -0.21 5.36 6.72
N VAL A 73 0.52 6.12 5.88
CA VAL A 73 1.94 5.82 5.61
C VAL A 73 2.78 5.93 6.90
N THR A 74 2.35 6.74 7.86
CA THR A 74 2.95 6.87 9.19
C THR A 74 3.04 5.56 9.95
N GLU A 75 2.16 4.59 9.66
CA GLU A 75 2.19 3.27 10.29
C GLU A 75 3.38 2.41 9.86
N PHE A 76 4.02 2.69 8.73
CA PHE A 76 5.06 1.80 8.19
C PHE A 76 6.36 1.84 8.99
N ARG A 77 6.56 2.85 9.84
CA ARG A 77 7.77 3.01 10.64
C ARG A 77 8.08 1.77 11.49
N ASP A 78 7.05 1.17 12.09
CA ASP A 78 7.16 0.00 12.96
C ASP A 78 6.80 -1.32 12.26
N GLU A 79 6.69 -1.33 10.93
CA GLU A 79 6.42 -2.53 10.12
C GLU A 79 7.73 -3.07 9.51
N PRO A 80 8.30 -4.16 10.04
CA PRO A 80 9.62 -4.63 9.64
C PRO A 80 9.70 -4.91 8.13
N GLY A 81 10.65 -4.24 7.46
CA GLY A 81 10.95 -4.45 6.04
C GLY A 81 10.01 -3.72 5.07
N VAL A 82 8.84 -3.26 5.51
CA VAL A 82 7.86 -2.58 4.66
C VAL A 82 8.40 -1.26 4.08
N PRO A 83 9.05 -0.36 4.86
CA PRO A 83 9.60 0.88 4.31
C PRO A 83 10.62 0.63 3.20
N LYS A 84 11.57 -0.28 3.42
CA LYS A 84 12.62 -0.60 2.44
C LYS A 84 12.05 -1.28 1.19
N LEU A 85 11.05 -2.15 1.35
CA LEU A 85 10.34 -2.79 0.24
C LEU A 85 9.63 -1.76 -0.63
N LEU A 86 8.86 -0.85 -0.03
CA LEU A 86 8.13 0.18 -0.76
C LEU A 86 9.10 1.18 -1.44
N ALA A 87 10.17 1.59 -0.75
CA ALA A 87 11.20 2.45 -1.32
C ALA A 87 11.87 1.81 -2.54
N LYS A 88 12.20 0.51 -2.48
CA LYS A 88 12.73 -0.23 -3.62
C LYS A 88 11.75 -0.27 -4.79
N ILE A 89 10.48 -0.56 -4.53
CA ILE A 89 9.44 -0.61 -5.57
C ILE A 89 9.27 0.74 -6.28
N LEU A 90 9.27 1.85 -5.53
CA LEU A 90 9.12 3.19 -6.10
C LEU A 90 10.36 3.63 -6.89
N LYS A 91 11.57 3.21 -6.49
CA LYS A 91 12.82 3.55 -7.20
C LYS A 91 13.09 2.67 -8.42
N GLU A 92 12.87 1.37 -8.29
CA GLU A 92 13.32 0.35 -9.25
C GLU A 92 12.15 -0.27 -10.03
N GLY A 93 10.91 0.03 -9.65
CA GLY A 93 9.72 -0.41 -10.35
C GLY A 93 9.75 0.02 -11.82
N LYS A 94 9.15 -0.80 -12.69
CA LYS A 94 9.05 -0.47 -14.12
C LYS A 94 8.35 0.90 -14.26
N ARG A 95 9.07 1.89 -14.79
CA ARG A 95 8.63 3.29 -14.89
C ARG A 95 7.21 3.45 -15.45
N SER A 96 6.87 2.74 -16.52
CA SER A 96 5.51 2.80 -17.11
C SER A 96 4.39 2.35 -16.17
N LEU A 97 4.69 1.45 -15.22
CA LEU A 97 3.72 1.01 -14.21
C LEU A 97 3.58 2.03 -13.08
N LEU A 98 4.67 2.69 -12.68
CA LEU A 98 4.65 3.75 -11.67
C LEU A 98 3.94 5.00 -12.20
N GLU A 99 4.22 5.39 -13.44
CA GLU A 99 3.51 6.48 -14.14
C GLU A 99 2.01 6.18 -14.25
N TYR A 100 1.64 4.93 -14.59
CA TYR A 100 0.24 4.50 -14.62
C TYR A 100 -0.42 4.52 -13.23
N LYS A 101 0.29 4.09 -12.18
CA LYS A 101 -0.19 4.16 -10.79
C LYS A 101 -0.25 5.59 -10.25
N ASN A 102 0.43 6.51 -10.90
CA ASN A 102 0.45 7.94 -10.58
C ASN A 102 0.88 8.23 -9.13
N THR A 103 1.93 7.57 -8.65
CA THR A 103 2.45 7.75 -7.26
C THR A 103 3.23 9.04 -7.07
N TRP A 104 3.67 9.68 -8.16
CA TRP A 104 4.58 10.82 -8.15
C TRP A 104 4.15 11.97 -7.24
N HIS A 105 2.85 12.27 -7.17
CA HIS A 105 2.31 13.40 -6.43
C HIS A 105 2.56 13.36 -4.90
N VAL A 106 2.88 12.19 -4.33
CA VAL A 106 3.25 12.06 -2.90
C VAL A 106 4.71 11.70 -2.66
N GLU A 107 5.47 11.37 -3.71
CA GLU A 107 6.82 10.78 -3.59
C GLU A 107 7.81 11.73 -2.90
N HIS A 108 7.67 13.04 -3.06
CA HIS A 108 8.54 14.04 -2.40
C HIS A 108 8.42 14.04 -0.87
N VAL A 109 7.27 13.61 -0.33
CA VAL A 109 7.03 13.50 1.11
C VAL A 109 7.31 12.08 1.60
N VAL A 110 6.85 11.07 0.86
CA VAL A 110 6.90 9.67 1.30
C VAL A 110 8.31 9.09 1.16
N MET A 111 9.01 9.35 0.05
CA MET A 111 10.31 8.70 -0.22
C MET A 111 11.40 8.98 0.82
N PRO A 112 11.65 10.24 1.22
CA PRO A 112 12.69 10.53 2.22
C PRO A 112 12.42 9.85 3.58
N VAL A 113 11.14 9.71 3.92
CA VAL A 113 10.71 9.11 5.17
C VAL A 113 10.86 7.59 5.14
N LEU A 114 10.50 6.94 4.03
CA LEU A 114 10.69 5.50 3.87
C LEU A 114 12.18 5.11 3.93
N GLU A 115 13.06 5.90 3.30
CA GLU A 115 14.51 5.69 3.36
C GLU A 115 15.02 5.81 4.79
N LYS A 116 14.65 6.90 5.47
CA LYS A 116 15.02 7.12 6.87
C LYS A 116 14.55 5.97 7.77
N TRP A 117 13.31 5.52 7.63
CA TRP A 117 12.79 4.41 8.44
C TRP A 117 13.45 3.08 8.09
N ALA A 118 13.80 2.84 6.83
CA ALA A 118 14.56 1.65 6.46
C ALA A 118 15.92 1.61 7.20
N GLU A 119 16.61 2.74 7.29
CA GLU A 119 17.85 2.86 8.07
C GLU A 119 17.60 2.67 9.58
N GLU A 120 16.59 3.35 10.14
CA GLU A 120 16.22 3.20 11.57
C GLU A 120 15.87 1.75 11.93
N GLN A 121 15.23 1.00 11.03
CA GLN A 121 14.88 -0.40 11.24
C GLN A 121 16.11 -1.31 11.26
N GLU A 122 17.12 -1.04 10.44
CA GLU A 122 18.39 -1.78 10.46
C GLU A 122 19.23 -1.43 11.69
N GLU A 123 19.31 -0.15 12.06
CA GLU A 123 20.08 0.33 13.21
C GLU A 123 19.55 -0.19 14.54
N ASN A 124 18.22 -0.24 14.70
CA ASN A 124 17.57 -0.75 15.91
C ASN A 124 17.38 -2.27 15.91
N GLY A 125 17.84 -2.97 14.86
CA GLY A 125 17.76 -4.43 14.75
C GLY A 125 16.36 -4.98 14.51
N LEU A 126 15.41 -4.14 14.06
CA LEU A 126 14.08 -4.59 13.64
C LEU A 126 14.17 -5.45 12.37
N VAL A 127 15.13 -5.15 11.51
CA VAL A 127 15.52 -5.94 10.34
C VAL A 127 17.03 -6.14 10.33
N GLU A 128 17.51 -7.23 9.73
CA GLU A 128 18.93 -7.50 9.58
C GLU A 128 19.62 -6.42 8.72
N LYS A 129 20.75 -5.91 9.21
CA LYS A 129 21.52 -4.89 8.50
C LYS A 129 22.02 -5.40 7.15
N GLY A 130 21.82 -4.62 6.10
CA GLY A 130 22.26 -5.01 4.75
C GLY A 130 21.49 -6.18 4.14
N TRP A 131 20.34 -6.56 4.69
CA TRP A 131 19.50 -7.60 4.09
C TRP A 131 19.11 -7.26 2.65
N GLU A 132 19.07 -8.31 1.82
CA GLU A 132 18.59 -8.19 0.44
C GLU A 132 17.07 -8.09 0.42
N VAL A 133 16.54 -7.00 -0.14
CA VAL A 133 15.10 -6.77 -0.23
C VAL A 133 14.49 -7.76 -1.22
N THR A 134 13.73 -8.70 -0.67
CA THR A 134 13.01 -9.74 -1.40
C THR A 134 11.54 -9.78 -0.97
N THR A 135 10.77 -10.72 -1.53
CA THR A 135 9.41 -10.96 -1.04
C THR A 135 9.48 -11.46 0.39
N LEU A 136 8.66 -10.93 1.28
CA LEU A 136 8.61 -11.34 2.69
C LEU A 136 8.30 -12.83 2.83
N ASP A 137 8.92 -13.49 3.81
CA ASP A 137 8.80 -14.95 4.02
C ASP A 137 7.35 -15.42 4.20
N GLU A 138 6.55 -14.65 4.94
CA GLU A 138 5.13 -14.93 5.20
C GLU A 138 4.20 -14.07 4.32
N SER A 139 4.63 -13.71 3.10
CA SER A 139 3.86 -12.88 2.18
C SER A 139 2.36 -13.30 2.11
N PRO A 140 1.43 -12.36 2.32
CA PRO A 140 1.62 -10.90 2.27
C PRO A 140 1.98 -10.23 3.61
N TRP A 141 2.30 -11.00 4.65
CA TRP A 141 2.45 -10.48 6.00
C TRP A 141 3.88 -10.06 6.35
N PHE A 142 4.01 -8.96 7.08
CA PHE A 142 5.26 -8.58 7.73
C PHE A 142 5.35 -9.23 9.12
N LYS A 143 6.57 -9.42 9.62
CA LYS A 143 6.80 -10.00 10.94
C LYS A 143 6.16 -9.15 12.04
N GLY A 144 5.31 -9.75 12.86
CA GLY A 144 4.63 -9.05 13.97
C GLY A 144 3.31 -8.33 13.59
N TRP A 145 2.76 -8.62 12.40
CA TRP A 145 1.51 -8.00 11.93
C TRP A 145 0.31 -8.33 12.82
N GLU A 146 0.24 -9.55 13.35
CA GLU A 146 -0.90 -10.03 14.15
C GLU A 146 -0.96 -9.27 15.49
N GLU A 147 0.16 -9.12 16.18
CA GLU A 147 0.25 -8.35 17.43
C GLU A 147 -0.09 -6.87 17.21
N LYS A 148 0.41 -6.27 16.12
CA LYS A 148 0.05 -4.89 15.74
C LYS A 148 -1.45 -4.76 15.49
N TRP A 149 -2.03 -5.69 14.74
CA TRP A 149 -3.46 -5.70 14.43
C TRP A 149 -4.32 -5.84 15.69
N HIS A 150 -4.02 -6.80 16.57
CA HIS A 150 -4.74 -6.99 17.83
C HIS A 150 -4.72 -5.72 18.70
N ARG A 151 -3.54 -5.10 18.85
CA ARG A 151 -3.38 -3.84 19.59
C ARG A 151 -4.25 -2.71 19.03
N GLN A 152 -4.39 -2.62 17.70
CA GLN A 152 -5.25 -1.62 17.04
C GLN A 152 -6.75 -1.90 17.22
N GLN A 153 -7.14 -3.16 17.42
CA GLN A 153 -8.53 -3.53 17.71
C GLN A 153 -8.93 -3.32 19.19
N GLY A 154 -7.99 -2.89 20.05
CA GLY A 154 -8.23 -2.68 21.47
C GLY A 154 -8.20 -3.95 22.32
N PHE A 155 -7.53 -5.00 21.83
CA PHE A 155 -7.22 -6.23 22.57
C PHE A 155 -5.77 -6.25 23.07
#